data_AF-A0A7S1CP48-F1
#
_entry.id   AF-A0A7S1CP48-F1
#
_cell.length_a   1.000
_cell.length_b   1.000
_cell.length_c   1.000
_cell.angle_alpha   90.00
_cell.angle_beta   90.00
_cell.angle_gamma   90.00
#
_symmetry.space_group_name_H-M   'P 1'
#
loop_
_entity.id
_entity.type
_entity.pdbx_description
1 polymer ?
#
loop_
_entity_poly.entity_id
_entity_poly.type
_entity_poly.pdbx_seq_one_letter_code
_entity_poly.pdbx_strand_id
1 'polypeptide(L)'
;GVEALERALRLHEDEARLLADTLSTISNIVYINDEIRLDVADRCMDLIAKVFARFKTDHDVFCMTMRVLGNLTLCDANTPKLVAAQVVPLILEGCELHTRSEPAVTMAMQVLKNIACTPNPPG
;
A
#
# COMPACT_ATOMS: atom_id res chain seq x y z
N GLY A 1 -16.88 7.00 -2.29
CA GLY A 1 -15.60 7.55 -1.80
C GLY A 1 -14.42 6.91 -2.49
N VAL A 2 -14.27 5.58 -2.32
CA VAL A 2 -13.19 4.78 -2.92
C VAL A 2 -13.10 4.93 -4.45
N GLU A 3 -14.23 5.01 -5.17
CA GLU A 3 -14.21 5.23 -6.63
C GLU A 3 -13.51 6.52 -7.06
N ALA A 4 -13.66 7.60 -6.28
CA ALA A 4 -13.01 8.86 -6.60
C ALA A 4 -11.48 8.75 -6.41
N LEU A 5 -11.04 8.00 -5.39
CA LEU A 5 -9.62 7.74 -5.13
C LEU A 5 -9.01 6.81 -6.18
N GLU A 6 -9.74 5.78 -6.59
CA GLU A 6 -9.34 4.92 -7.71
C GLU A 6 -9.18 5.74 -9.01
N ARG A 7 -10.15 6.62 -9.32
CA ARG A 7 -10.05 7.54 -10.46
C ARG A 7 -8.85 8.46 -10.34
N ALA A 8 -8.55 9.00 -9.16
CA ALA A 8 -7.39 9.85 -8.93
C ALA A 8 -6.07 9.09 -9.17
N LEU A 9 -5.93 7.88 -8.63
CA LEU A 9 -4.76 7.02 -8.87
C LEU A 9 -4.55 6.73 -10.37
N ARG A 10 -5.64 6.56 -11.14
CA ARG A 10 -5.59 6.26 -12.57
C ARG A 10 -5.30 7.50 -13.43
N LEU A 11 -5.92 8.63 -13.12
CA LEU A 11 -5.81 9.85 -13.95
C LEU A 11 -4.49 10.58 -13.78
N HIS A 12 -3.82 10.40 -12.64
CA HIS A 12 -2.62 11.14 -12.27
C HIS A 12 -1.43 10.23 -12.02
N GLU A 13 -1.30 9.15 -12.79
CA GLU A 13 -0.28 8.11 -12.61
C GLU A 13 1.17 8.58 -12.76
N ASP A 14 1.37 9.82 -13.21
CA ASP A 14 2.67 10.47 -13.39
C ASP A 14 2.98 11.55 -12.32
N GLU A 15 2.03 11.84 -11.43
CA GLU A 15 2.12 12.97 -10.49
C GLU A 15 2.39 12.51 -9.05
N ALA A 16 3.66 12.23 -8.73
CA ALA A 16 4.09 11.68 -7.44
C ALA A 16 3.45 12.36 -6.22
N ARG A 17 3.44 13.70 -6.18
CA ARG A 17 2.90 14.47 -5.06
C ARG A 17 1.39 14.28 -4.89
N LEU A 18 0.63 14.33 -5.97
CA LEU A 18 -0.82 14.11 -5.92
C LEU A 18 -1.14 12.65 -5.53
N LEU A 19 -0.33 11.71 -6.02
CA LEU A 19 -0.45 10.30 -5.64
C LEU A 19 -0.14 10.09 -4.16
N ALA A 20 0.85 10.77 -3.59
CA ALA A 20 1.13 10.73 -2.14
C ALA A 20 -0.08 11.24 -1.32
N ASP A 21 -0.68 12.37 -1.72
CA ASP A 21 -1.88 12.91 -1.07
C ASP A 21 -3.09 11.97 -1.21
N THR A 22 -3.22 11.34 -2.38
CA THR A 22 -4.26 10.33 -2.66
C THR A 22 -4.07 9.10 -1.77
N LEU A 23 -2.84 8.58 -1.66
CA LEU A 23 -2.49 7.45 -0.80
C LEU A 23 -2.69 7.78 0.68
N SER A 24 -2.36 9.01 1.11
CA SER A 24 -2.63 9.50 2.46
C SER A 24 -4.14 9.49 2.76
N THR A 25 -4.94 9.97 1.80
CA THR A 25 -6.41 9.94 1.92
C THR A 25 -6.94 8.52 1.98
N ILE A 26 -6.43 7.61 1.13
CA ILE A 26 -6.75 6.18 1.16
C ILE A 26 -6.43 5.61 2.55
N SER A 27 -5.21 5.85 3.07
CA SER A 27 -4.77 5.36 4.38
C SER A 27 -5.73 5.74 5.49
N ASN A 28 -6.23 6.98 5.47
CA ASN A 28 -7.17 7.46 6.47
C ASN A 28 -8.54 6.78 6.39
N ILE A 29 -9.06 6.52 5.18
CA ILE A 29 -10.37 5.87 5.04
C ILE A 29 -10.31 4.37 5.34
N VAL A 30 -9.24 3.67 4.97
CA VAL A 30 -9.09 2.23 5.26
C VAL A 30 -8.93 1.94 6.74
N TYR A 31 -8.66 2.96 7.56
CA TYR A 31 -8.60 2.81 9.01
C TYR A 31 -9.98 2.61 9.65
N ILE A 32 -11.07 3.00 8.96
CA ILE A 32 -12.42 3.10 9.55
C ILE A 32 -13.01 1.73 9.88
N ASN A 33 -13.09 0.82 8.90
CA ASN A 33 -13.70 -0.50 9.08
C ASN A 33 -13.22 -1.51 8.01
N ASP A 34 -13.51 -2.79 8.22
CA ASP A 34 -13.08 -3.87 7.32
C ASP A 34 -13.77 -3.84 5.96
N GLU A 35 -15.01 -3.37 5.87
CA GLU A 35 -15.73 -3.23 4.61
C GLU A 35 -14.98 -2.29 3.64
N ILE A 36 -14.51 -1.15 4.13
CA ILE A 36 -13.71 -0.20 3.33
C ILE A 36 -12.33 -0.79 3.01
N ARG A 37 -11.71 -1.55 3.93
CA ARG A 37 -10.44 -2.23 3.66
C ARG A 37 -10.57 -3.23 2.51
N LEU A 38 -11.65 -4.02 2.52
CA LEU A 38 -11.94 -4.98 1.45
C LEU A 38 -12.20 -4.26 0.13
N ASP A 39 -13.06 -3.24 0.12
CA ASP A 39 -13.41 -2.47 -1.08
C ASP A 39 -12.19 -1.79 -1.71
N VAL A 40 -11.30 -1.21 -0.89
CA VAL A 40 -10.05 -0.61 -1.39
C VAL A 40 -9.10 -1.68 -1.94
N ALA A 41 -8.95 -2.82 -1.26
CA ALA A 41 -8.10 -3.89 -1.77
C ALA A 41 -8.63 -4.47 -3.10
N ASP A 42 -9.95 -4.60 -3.25
CA ASP A 42 -10.55 -5.11 -4.49
C ASP A 42 -10.42 -4.13 -5.66
N ARG A 43 -10.57 -2.83 -5.41
CA ARG A 43 -10.66 -1.82 -6.49
C ARG A 43 -9.33 -1.15 -6.81
N CYS A 44 -8.45 -1.00 -5.81
CA CYS A 44 -7.29 -0.13 -5.92
C CYS A 44 -5.95 -0.85 -5.80
N MET A 45 -5.90 -2.13 -5.42
CA MET A 45 -4.62 -2.78 -5.08
C MET A 45 -3.61 -2.77 -6.24
N ASP A 46 -4.06 -3.10 -7.46
CA ASP A 46 -3.21 -3.06 -8.66
C ASP A 46 -2.69 -1.65 -8.96
N LEU A 47 -3.53 -0.63 -8.77
CA LEU A 47 -3.14 0.77 -8.97
C LEU A 47 -2.15 1.24 -7.91
N ILE A 48 -2.36 0.86 -6.64
CA ILE A 48 -1.44 1.16 -5.54
C ILE A 48 -0.08 0.49 -5.81
N ALA A 49 -0.07 -0.78 -6.22
CA ALA A 49 1.16 -1.49 -6.58
C ALA A 49 1.86 -0.84 -7.78
N LYS A 50 1.12 -0.40 -8.81
CA LYS A 50 1.67 0.32 -9.97
C LYS A 50 2.32 1.65 -9.55
N VAL A 51 1.62 2.44 -8.74
CA VAL A 51 2.13 3.71 -8.21
C VAL A 51 3.39 3.47 -7.38
N PHE A 52 3.36 2.46 -6.52
CA PHE A 52 4.49 2.11 -5.68
C PHE A 52 5.70 1.69 -6.52
N ALA A 53 5.52 0.76 -7.46
CA ALA A 53 6.58 0.31 -8.35
C ALA A 53 7.25 1.46 -9.10
N ARG A 54 6.46 2.45 -9.50
CA ARG A 54 6.92 3.64 -10.23
C ARG A 54 7.67 4.64 -9.35
N PHE A 55 7.14 4.93 -8.16
CA PHE A 55 7.62 6.02 -7.32
C PHE A 55 8.26 5.53 -6.01
N LYS A 56 8.70 4.28 -5.93
CA LYS A 56 9.38 3.73 -4.74
C LYS A 56 10.63 4.49 -4.31
N THR A 57 11.27 5.27 -5.18
CA THR A 57 12.40 6.16 -4.84
C THR A 57 11.95 7.46 -4.16
N ASP A 58 10.68 7.84 -4.30
CA ASP A 58 10.09 8.99 -3.63
C ASP A 58 9.72 8.63 -2.19
N HIS A 59 10.23 9.40 -1.23
CA HIS A 59 10.09 9.10 0.19
C HIS A 59 8.65 9.23 0.69
N ASP A 60 7.91 10.24 0.20
CA ASP A 60 6.53 10.48 0.63
C ASP A 60 5.61 9.40 0.06
N VAL A 61 5.76 9.05 -1.22
CA VAL A 61 5.00 7.95 -1.83
C VAL A 61 5.32 6.62 -1.14
N PHE A 62 6.60 6.34 -0.84
CA PHE A 62 6.98 5.15 -0.10
C PHE A 62 6.28 5.08 1.26
N CYS A 63 6.40 6.14 2.07
CA CYS A 63 5.81 6.19 3.41
C CYS A 63 4.27 6.07 3.37
N MET A 64 3.60 6.80 2.47
CA MET A 64 2.15 6.74 2.35
C MET A 64 1.67 5.37 1.85
N THR A 65 2.42 4.75 0.93
CA THR A 65 2.13 3.38 0.50
C THR A 65 2.24 2.41 1.68
N MET A 66 3.31 2.49 2.49
CA MET A 66 3.46 1.60 3.65
C MET A 66 2.31 1.76 4.64
N ARG A 67 1.81 2.99 4.85
CA ARG A 67 0.63 3.22 5.68
C ARG A 67 -0.64 2.59 5.12
N VAL A 68 -0.86 2.71 3.81
CA VAL A 68 -2.00 2.07 3.13
C VAL A 68 -1.90 0.56 3.29
N LEU A 69 -0.77 -0.04 2.93
CA LEU A 69 -0.55 -1.49 3.03
C LEU A 69 -0.70 -1.98 4.46
N GLY A 70 -0.11 -1.28 5.43
CA GLY A 70 -0.23 -1.62 6.85
C GLY A 70 -1.68 -1.64 7.32
N ASN A 71 -2.47 -0.63 6.93
CA ASN A 71 -3.90 -0.61 7.27
C ASN A 71 -4.71 -1.69 6.56
N LEU A 72 -4.36 -2.05 5.32
CA LEU A 72 -5.00 -3.14 4.59
C LEU A 72 -4.69 -4.51 5.21
N THR A 73 -3.48 -4.71 5.73
CA THR A 73 -3.09 -5.95 6.43
C THR A 73 -3.77 -6.15 7.78
N LEU A 74 -4.53 -5.17 8.28
CA LEU A 74 -5.38 -5.37 9.47
C LEU A 74 -6.61 -6.25 9.16
N CYS A 75 -6.90 -6.52 7.89
CA CYS A 75 -7.92 -7.45 7.44
C CYS A 75 -7.26 -8.61 6.70
N ASP A 76 -7.23 -9.80 7.33
CA ASP A 76 -6.51 -10.97 6.79
C ASP A 76 -6.96 -11.38 5.39
N ALA A 77 -8.23 -11.14 5.05
CA ALA A 77 -8.80 -11.41 3.73
C ALA A 77 -8.16 -10.59 2.60
N ASN A 78 -7.43 -9.51 2.91
CA ASN A 78 -6.69 -8.72 1.93
C ASN A 78 -5.32 -9.31 1.60
N THR A 79 -4.73 -10.11 2.48
CA THR A 79 -3.35 -10.57 2.29
C THR A 79 -3.12 -11.32 0.98
N PRO A 80 -3.99 -12.24 0.53
CA PRO A 80 -3.83 -12.88 -0.78
C PRO A 80 -3.77 -11.87 -1.94
N LYS A 81 -4.52 -10.77 -1.87
CA LYS A 81 -4.53 -9.70 -2.89
C LYS A 81 -3.24 -8.89 -2.87
N LEU A 82 -2.73 -8.57 -1.68
CA LEU A 82 -1.44 -7.89 -1.52
C LEU A 82 -0.31 -8.74 -2.11
N VAL A 83 -0.29 -10.04 -1.82
CA VAL A 83 0.71 -10.98 -2.35
C VAL A 83 0.58 -11.11 -3.87
N ALA A 84 -0.63 -11.26 -4.40
CA ALA A 84 -0.88 -11.34 -5.83
C ALA A 84 -0.43 -10.06 -6.58
N ALA A 85 -0.58 -8.89 -5.95
CA ALA A 85 -0.11 -7.61 -6.48
C ALA A 85 1.40 -7.37 -6.34
N GLN A 86 2.18 -8.38 -5.93
CA GLN A 86 3.65 -8.34 -5.84
C GLN A 86 4.18 -7.20 -4.94
N VAL A 87 3.45 -6.83 -3.87
CA VAL A 87 3.89 -5.73 -2.99
C VAL A 87 5.11 -6.10 -2.15
N VAL A 88 5.31 -7.38 -1.82
CA VAL A 88 6.44 -7.85 -0.99
C VAL A 88 7.81 -7.51 -1.60
N PRO A 89 8.13 -7.92 -2.85
CA PRO A 89 9.39 -7.52 -3.46
C PRO A 89 9.54 -6.00 -3.59
N LEU A 90 8.45 -5.28 -3.89
CA LEU A 90 8.48 -3.80 -3.96
C LEU A 90 8.82 -3.16 -2.60
N ILE A 91 8.30 -3.70 -1.50
CA ILE A 91 8.63 -3.24 -0.14
C ILE A 91 10.12 -3.40 0.12
N LEU A 92 10.69 -4.57 -0.19
CA LEU A 92 12.10 -4.87 0.03
C LEU A 92 13.00 -3.93 -0.80
N GLU A 93 12.70 -3.76 -2.09
CA GLU A 93 13.41 -2.81 -2.95
C GLU A 93 13.33 -1.37 -2.41
N GLY A 94 12.15 -0.94 -1.94
CA GLY A 94 11.99 0.37 -1.34
C GLY A 94 12.77 0.54 -0.03
N CYS A 95 12.88 -0.51 0.79
CA CYS A 95 13.74 -0.49 1.99
C CYS A 95 15.21 -0.27 1.64
N GLU A 96 15.71 -0.88 0.56
CA GLU A 96 17.08 -0.68 0.08
C GLU A 96 17.32 0.77 -0.38
N LEU A 97 16.32 1.37 -1.01
CA LEU A 97 16.37 2.77 -1.47
C LEU A 97 16.29 3.79 -0.31
N HIS A 98 15.59 3.43 0.77
CA HIS A 98 15.33 4.31 1.92
C HIS A 98 16.06 3.90 3.21
N THR A 99 17.20 3.21 3.11
CA THR A 99 17.98 2.69 4.25
C THR A 99 18.34 3.71 5.33
N ARG A 100 18.40 5.00 4.97
CA ARG A 100 18.69 6.10 5.92
C ARG A 100 17.47 6.60 6.68
N SER A 101 16.27 6.16 6.32
CA SER A 101 15.02 6.53 6.99
C SER A 101 14.56 5.37 7.88
N GLU A 102 15.08 5.33 9.10
CA GLU A 102 14.67 4.35 10.11
C GLU A 102 13.14 4.29 10.29
N PRO A 103 12.38 5.41 10.33
CA PRO A 103 10.93 5.35 10.44
C PRO A 103 10.27 4.65 9.24
N ALA A 104 10.74 4.94 8.03
CA ALA A 104 10.19 4.35 6.81
C ALA A 104 10.46 2.84 6.73
N VAL A 105 11.70 2.42 7.03
CA VAL A 105 12.08 1.01 7.08
C VAL A 105 11.32 0.27 8.19
N THR A 106 11.10 0.90 9.35
CA THR A 106 10.32 0.31 10.44
C THR A 106 8.87 0.06 10.03
N MET A 107 8.23 1.01 9.35
CA MET A 107 6.88 0.82 8.82
C MET A 107 6.84 -0.35 7.83
N ALA A 108 7.80 -0.42 6.91
CA ALA A 108 7.90 -1.52 5.96
C ALA A 108 8.05 -2.89 6.64
N MET A 109 8.90 -3.01 7.66
CA MET A 109 9.05 -4.25 8.43
C MET A 109 7.76 -4.64 9.15
N GLN A 110 7.00 -3.67 9.66
CA GLN A 110 5.70 -3.94 10.28
C GLN A 110 4.68 -4.47 9.26
N VAL A 111 4.65 -3.92 8.04
CA VAL A 111 3.80 -4.42 6.95
C VAL A 111 4.18 -5.86 6.59
N LEU A 112 5.47 -6.14 6.40
CA LEU A 112 5.95 -7.48 6.07
C LEU A 112 5.62 -8.50 7.17
N LYS A 113 5.76 -8.10 8.44
CA LYS A 113 5.36 -8.93 9.58
C LYS A 113 3.87 -9.25 9.53
N ASN A 114 3.01 -8.26 9.27
CA ASN A 114 1.57 -8.48 9.20
C ASN A 114 1.20 -9.46 8.07
N ILE A 115 1.81 -9.30 6.89
CA ILE A 115 1.62 -10.22 5.75
C ILE A 115 2.03 -11.65 6.14
N ALA A 116 3.23 -11.81 6.73
CA ALA A 116 3.77 -13.12 7.10
C ALA A 116 2.98 -13.83 8.22
N CYS A 117 2.30 -13.07 9.08
CA CYS A 117 1.50 -13.63 10.18
C CYS A 117 0.10 -14.08 9.77
N THR A 118 -0.35 -13.83 8.53
CA THR A 118 -1.69 -14.26 8.12
C THR A 118 -1.77 -15.79 7.93
N PRO A 119 -2.72 -16.46 8.57
CA PRO A 119 -2.83 -17.92 8.53
C PRO A 119 -3.28 -18.39 7.14
N ASN A 120 -2.32 -18.93 6.38
CA ASN A 120 -2.42 -19.61 5.08
C ASN A 120 -2.93 -18.76 3.89
N PRO A 121 -2.10 -18.49 2.85
CA PRO A 121 -2.63 -18.14 1.53
C PRO A 121 -3.37 -19.37 0.95
N PRO A 122 -4.46 -19.18 0.19
CA PRO A 122 -5.06 -20.29 -0.56
C PRO A 122 -4.00 -20.85 -1.52
N GLY A 123 -3.71 -22.14 -1.35
CA GLY A 123 -2.81 -22.90 -2.23
C GLY A 123 -3.44 -23.23 -3.57
#